data_AF-S3B2C4-F1
#
_entry.id   AF-S3B2C4-F1
#
_cell.length_a   1.000
_cell.length_b   1.000
_cell.length_c   1.000
_cell.angle_alpha   90.00
_cell.angle_beta   90.00
_cell.angle_gamma   90.00
#
_symmetry.space_group_name_H-M   'P 1'
#
loop_
_entity.id
_entity.type
_entity.pdbx_description
1 polymer ?
#
loop_
_entity_poly.entity_id
_entity_poly.type
_entity_poly.pdbx_seq_one_letter_code
_entity_poly.pdbx_strand_id
1 'polypeptide(L)'
;MTEDLVAWLRTQLDDDESAALGAKGDTSGRWTQDDGPPEDIVLFDKSGKLTLGQARHIGRHDPARVLREIDAKRRITEVHHVVGGWQDEDGHDLGDGCEECGHSEEYSDRGGWCETLRLLALPYADRPGYREEWRP
;
A
#
# COMPACT_ATOMS: atom_id res chain seq x y z
N MET A 1 -11.93 7.05 12.82
CA MET A 1 -10.52 6.80 13.17
C MET A 1 -9.90 5.69 12.31
N THR A 2 -10.40 4.45 12.31
CA THR A 2 -9.93 3.43 11.33
C THR A 2 -10.50 3.65 9.93
N GLU A 3 -11.74 4.13 9.84
CA GLU A 3 -12.33 4.53 8.57
C GLU A 3 -11.49 5.59 7.85
N ASP A 4 -10.94 6.56 8.60
CA ASP A 4 -10.01 7.57 8.07
C ASP A 4 -8.74 6.93 7.47
N LEU A 5 -8.13 5.96 8.18
CA LEU A 5 -6.93 5.26 7.72
C LEU A 5 -7.23 4.45 6.45
N VAL A 6 -8.33 3.69 6.43
CA VAL A 6 -8.72 2.87 5.27
C VAL A 6 -9.05 3.76 4.08
N ALA A 7 -9.81 4.84 4.28
CA ALA A 7 -10.14 5.80 3.22
C ALA A 7 -8.86 6.43 2.66
N TRP A 8 -7.94 6.87 3.51
CA TRP A 8 -6.67 7.45 3.09
C TRP A 8 -5.78 6.45 2.35
N LEU A 9 -5.66 5.21 2.86
CA LEU A 9 -4.89 4.14 2.22
C LEU A 9 -5.45 3.82 0.83
N ARG A 10 -6.78 3.80 0.67
CA ARG A 10 -7.42 3.63 -0.64
C ARG A 10 -7.03 4.74 -1.61
N THR A 11 -7.05 6.01 -1.17
CA THR A 11 -6.55 7.12 -1.99
C THR A 11 -5.09 6.92 -2.41
N GLN A 12 -4.21 6.48 -1.50
CA GLN A 12 -2.81 6.23 -1.87
C GLN A 12 -2.65 5.11 -2.89
N LEU A 13 -3.45 4.05 -2.77
CA LEU A 13 -3.46 2.94 -3.73
C LEU A 13 -4.01 3.38 -5.10
N ASP A 14 -5.02 4.26 -5.13
CA ASP A 14 -5.56 4.85 -6.36
C ASP A 14 -4.51 5.72 -7.08
N ASP A 15 -3.78 6.56 -6.33
CA ASP A 15 -2.71 7.39 -6.86
C ASP A 15 -1.56 6.54 -7.44
N ASP A 16 -1.15 5.49 -6.72
CA ASP A 16 -0.11 4.56 -7.16
C ASP A 16 -0.55 3.77 -8.40
N GLU A 17 -1.83 3.37 -8.47
CA GLU A 17 -2.40 2.66 -9.61
C GLU A 17 -2.42 3.55 -10.86
N SER A 18 -2.87 4.80 -10.72
CA SER A 18 -2.86 5.79 -11.79
C SER A 18 -1.44 6.01 -12.33
N ALA A 19 -0.46 6.17 -11.43
CA ALA A 19 0.95 6.31 -11.82
C ALA A 19 1.47 5.06 -12.54
N ALA A 20 1.15 3.86 -12.05
CA ALA A 20 1.55 2.60 -12.69
C ALA A 20 0.89 2.43 -14.07
N LEU A 21 -0.40 2.72 -14.22
CA LEU A 21 -1.09 2.68 -15.52
C LEU A 21 -0.47 3.66 -16.51
N GLY A 22 -0.16 4.88 -16.08
CA GLY A 22 0.54 5.88 -16.90
C GLY A 22 1.92 5.39 -17.35
N ALA A 23 2.68 4.76 -16.45
CA ALA A 23 4.00 4.21 -16.75
C ALA A 23 3.97 2.96 -17.65
N LYS A 24 2.88 2.17 -17.62
CA LYS A 24 2.72 0.98 -18.46
C LYS A 24 2.60 1.34 -19.96
N GLY A 25 1.89 2.44 -20.26
CA GLY A 25 1.58 2.84 -21.65
C GLY A 25 0.94 1.71 -22.46
N ASP A 26 1.25 1.65 -23.76
CA ASP A 26 0.79 0.59 -24.69
C ASP A 26 1.68 -0.66 -24.70
N THR A 27 2.74 -0.70 -23.87
CA THR A 27 3.68 -1.81 -23.87
C THR A 27 3.15 -3.02 -23.10
N SER A 28 3.62 -4.22 -23.46
CA SER A 28 3.18 -5.51 -22.87
C SER A 28 3.54 -5.70 -21.38
N GLY A 29 3.96 -4.64 -20.69
CA GLY A 29 3.93 -4.55 -19.23
C GLY A 29 5.21 -4.95 -18.51
N ARG A 30 6.24 -5.45 -19.21
CA ARG A 30 7.53 -5.75 -18.58
C ARG A 30 8.58 -4.75 -19.03
N TRP A 31 9.08 -3.97 -18.09
CA TRP A 31 10.23 -3.11 -18.32
C TRP A 31 11.49 -3.99 -18.36
N THR A 32 12.24 -3.90 -19.46
CA THR A 32 13.52 -4.58 -19.64
C THR A 32 14.59 -3.54 -19.98
N GLN A 33 15.80 -3.77 -19.50
CA GLN A 33 16.95 -3.01 -19.97
C GLN A 33 17.26 -3.44 -21.41
N ASP A 34 17.31 -2.48 -22.33
CA ASP A 34 17.86 -2.66 -23.67
C ASP A 34 19.34 -2.26 -23.68
N ASP A 35 20.14 -2.96 -24.48
CA ASP A 35 21.58 -2.71 -24.68
C ASP A 35 21.85 -1.77 -25.89
N GLY A 36 20.79 -1.31 -26.58
CA GLY A 36 20.87 -0.38 -27.71
C GLY A 36 21.26 1.06 -27.35
N PRO A 37 21.64 1.89 -28.35
CA PRO A 37 21.91 3.31 -28.12
C PRO A 37 20.65 4.00 -27.57
N PRO A 38 20.75 4.82 -26.50
CA PRO A 38 19.57 5.45 -25.91
C PRO A 38 19.01 6.51 -26.85
N GLU A 39 17.73 6.39 -27.23
CA GLU A 39 17.06 7.41 -28.06
C GLU A 39 16.25 8.44 -27.26
N ASP A 40 15.91 8.25 -25.97
CA ASP A 40 15.40 9.33 -25.08
C ASP A 40 15.22 8.94 -23.58
N ILE A 41 15.04 9.98 -22.72
CA ILE A 41 14.91 10.06 -21.23
C ILE A 41 15.88 9.19 -20.41
N VAL A 42 16.89 9.84 -19.83
CA VAL A 42 17.85 9.20 -18.94
C VAL A 42 17.50 9.49 -17.48
N LEU A 43 17.26 8.43 -16.70
CA LEU A 43 17.20 8.52 -15.24
C LEU A 43 18.63 8.67 -14.70
N PHE A 44 18.83 9.55 -13.73
CA PHE A 44 20.12 9.82 -13.12
C PHE A 44 19.99 9.82 -11.60
N ASP A 45 20.98 9.25 -10.91
CA ASP A 45 21.18 9.53 -9.49
C ASP A 45 22.13 10.72 -9.32
N LYS A 46 22.54 11.01 -8.07
CA LYS A 46 23.49 12.12 -7.78
C LYS A 46 24.86 11.97 -8.47
N SER A 47 25.21 10.78 -8.99
CA SER A 47 26.43 10.51 -9.75
C SER A 47 26.30 10.82 -11.25
N GLY A 48 25.10 11.18 -11.72
CA GLY A 48 24.86 11.54 -13.12
C GLY A 48 24.78 10.35 -14.07
N LYS A 49 24.63 9.12 -13.56
CA LYS A 49 24.28 7.91 -14.33
C LYS A 49 23.71 6.84 -13.42
N LEU A 50 22.77 6.04 -13.91
CA LEU A 50 22.41 4.81 -13.21
C LEU A 50 23.48 3.75 -13.41
N THR A 51 23.77 3.02 -12.34
CA THR A 51 24.46 1.74 -12.39
C THR A 51 23.56 0.66 -12.97
N LEU A 52 24.17 -0.41 -13.48
CA LEU A 52 23.45 -1.62 -13.93
C LEU A 52 22.54 -2.19 -12.82
N GLY A 53 22.98 -2.11 -11.55
CA GLY A 53 22.19 -2.55 -10.41
C GLY A 53 20.90 -1.74 -10.22
N GLN A 54 20.98 -0.42 -10.35
CA GLN A 54 19.81 0.46 -10.28
C GLN A 54 18.85 0.23 -11.44
N ALA A 55 19.35 0.12 -12.67
CA ALA A 55 18.52 -0.18 -13.84
C ALA A 55 17.78 -1.52 -13.69
N ARG A 56 18.47 -2.56 -13.22
CA ARG A 56 17.86 -3.87 -12.92
C ARG A 56 16.82 -3.80 -11.80
N HIS A 57 17.05 -2.98 -10.78
CA HIS A 57 16.07 -2.77 -9.72
C HIS A 57 14.80 -2.12 -10.27
N ILE A 58 14.91 -1.03 -11.03
CA ILE A 58 13.77 -0.36 -11.68
C ILE A 58 12.98 -1.34 -12.56
N GLY A 59 13.67 -2.09 -13.43
CA GLY A 59 13.01 -3.08 -14.30
C GLY A 59 12.31 -4.21 -13.54
N ARG A 60 12.73 -4.54 -12.31
CA ARG A 60 12.02 -5.50 -11.45
C ARG A 60 10.75 -4.91 -10.83
N HIS A 61 10.65 -3.60 -10.70
CA HIS A 61 9.47 -2.89 -10.22
C HIS A 61 8.63 -2.37 -11.40
N ASP A 62 8.50 -3.19 -12.45
CA ASP A 62 7.71 -2.84 -13.62
C ASP A 62 6.24 -2.52 -13.26
N PRO A 63 5.56 -1.68 -14.06
CA PRO A 63 4.18 -1.31 -13.78
C PRO A 63 3.21 -2.48 -13.62
N ALA A 64 3.37 -3.56 -14.39
CA ALA A 64 2.48 -4.72 -14.27
C ALA A 64 2.66 -5.43 -12.93
N ARG A 65 3.87 -5.48 -12.38
CA ARG A 65 4.12 -5.96 -11.01
C ARG A 65 3.49 -5.04 -9.98
N VAL A 66 3.67 -3.72 -10.10
CA VAL A 66 3.09 -2.74 -9.15
C VAL A 66 1.57 -2.87 -9.10
N LEU A 67 0.90 -3.00 -10.24
CA LEU A 67 -0.56 -3.22 -10.31
C LEU A 67 -1.00 -4.50 -9.59
N ARG A 68 -0.24 -5.60 -9.71
CA ARG A 68 -0.53 -6.84 -8.95
C ARG A 68 -0.35 -6.66 -7.45
N GLU A 69 0.64 -5.88 -7.02
CA GLU A 69 0.82 -5.56 -5.59
C GLU A 69 -0.30 -4.69 -5.06
N ILE A 70 -0.78 -3.71 -5.84
CA ILE A 70 -1.92 -2.87 -5.48
C ILE A 70 -3.19 -3.71 -5.33
N ASP A 71 -3.49 -4.60 -6.29
CA ASP A 71 -4.62 -5.54 -6.19
C ASP A 71 -4.53 -6.40 -4.93
N ALA A 72 -3.35 -6.93 -4.61
CA ALA A 72 -3.14 -7.67 -3.37
C ALA A 72 -3.42 -6.82 -2.12
N LYS A 73 -2.91 -5.58 -2.07
CA LYS A 73 -3.16 -4.65 -0.95
C LYS A 73 -4.64 -4.31 -0.81
N ARG A 74 -5.37 -4.08 -1.92
CA ARG A 74 -6.83 -3.84 -1.89
C ARG A 74 -7.57 -5.02 -1.26
N ARG A 75 -7.26 -6.25 -1.65
CA ARG A 75 -7.85 -7.46 -1.04
C ARG A 75 -7.53 -7.57 0.45
N ILE A 76 -6.31 -7.20 0.87
CA ILE A 76 -5.96 -7.16 2.30
C ILE A 76 -6.84 -6.13 3.03
N THR A 77 -7.10 -4.95 2.45
CA THR A 77 -8.01 -3.96 3.06
C THR A 77 -9.47 -4.40 3.09
N GLU A 78 -9.88 -5.32 2.21
CA GLU A 78 -11.23 -5.89 2.21
C GLU A 78 -11.40 -6.94 3.30
N VAL A 79 -10.39 -7.79 3.55
CA VAL A 79 -10.48 -8.80 4.62
C VAL A 79 -10.18 -8.19 6.00
N HIS A 80 -9.32 -7.18 6.07
CA HIS A 80 -9.06 -6.42 7.30
C HIS A 80 -9.87 -5.13 7.29
N HIS A 81 -11.17 -5.21 7.56
CA HIS A 81 -12.01 -4.04 7.78
C HIS A 81 -12.60 -4.07 9.19
N VAL A 82 -13.05 -2.89 9.66
CA VAL A 82 -13.68 -2.78 10.98
C VAL A 82 -15.11 -3.28 10.90
N VAL A 83 -15.49 -4.12 11.86
CA VAL A 83 -16.85 -4.60 12.09
C VAL A 83 -17.19 -4.41 13.56
N GLY A 84 -18.42 -3.98 13.84
CA GLY A 84 -18.92 -3.77 15.19
C GLY A 84 -19.70 -4.96 15.73
N GLY A 85 -20.07 -4.89 17.02
CA GLY A 85 -20.99 -5.85 17.65
C GLY A 85 -20.32 -7.15 18.08
N TRP A 86 -19.02 -7.13 18.36
CA TRP A 86 -18.34 -8.24 19.02
C TRP A 86 -18.88 -8.41 20.44
N GLN A 87 -19.11 -9.65 20.85
CA GLN A 87 -19.62 -9.97 22.19
C GLN A 87 -18.72 -10.98 22.90
N ASP A 88 -18.59 -10.84 24.22
CA ASP A 88 -17.96 -11.87 25.06
C ASP A 88 -18.90 -13.07 25.30
N GLU A 89 -18.43 -14.07 26.05
CA GLU A 89 -19.21 -15.28 26.37
C GLU A 89 -20.48 -14.98 27.19
N ASP A 90 -20.50 -13.86 27.92
CA ASP A 90 -21.62 -13.39 28.74
C ASP A 90 -22.58 -12.45 27.96
N GLY A 91 -22.25 -12.13 26.70
CA GLY A 91 -23.04 -11.29 25.81
C GLY A 91 -22.81 -9.79 25.97
N HIS A 92 -21.73 -9.36 26.64
CA HIS A 92 -21.37 -7.95 26.72
C HIS A 92 -20.78 -7.46 25.39
N ASP A 93 -21.23 -6.28 24.95
CA ASP A 93 -20.72 -5.63 23.75
C ASP A 93 -19.29 -5.13 23.97
N LEU A 94 -18.37 -5.73 23.22
CA LEU A 94 -16.95 -5.39 23.16
C LEU A 94 -16.67 -4.28 22.13
N GLY A 95 -17.68 -3.87 21.35
CA GLY A 95 -17.59 -2.80 20.38
C GLY A 95 -16.93 -3.22 19.07
N ASP A 96 -16.09 -2.35 18.53
CA ASP A 96 -15.48 -2.50 17.20
C ASP A 96 -14.28 -3.46 17.23
N GLY A 97 -14.13 -4.25 16.18
CA GLY A 97 -12.99 -5.14 15.97
C GLY A 97 -12.67 -5.26 14.49
N CYS A 98 -11.64 -6.04 14.15
CA CYS A 98 -11.34 -6.35 12.76
C CYS A 98 -12.06 -7.66 12.37
N GLU A 99 -12.65 -7.73 11.18
CA GLU A 99 -13.32 -8.94 10.68
C GLU A 99 -12.40 -10.18 10.74
N GLU A 100 -11.18 -10.06 10.20
CA GLU A 100 -10.23 -11.18 10.14
C GLU A 100 -9.49 -11.42 11.46
N CYS A 101 -9.16 -10.37 12.23
CA CYS A 101 -8.38 -10.52 13.47
C CYS A 101 -9.24 -10.72 14.73
N GLY A 102 -10.53 -10.42 14.66
CA GLY A 102 -11.42 -10.33 15.82
C GLY A 102 -11.31 -9.02 16.61
N HIS A 103 -11.98 -9.01 17.76
CA HIS A 103 -11.82 -7.98 18.78
C HIS A 103 -10.55 -8.22 19.61
N SER A 104 -9.85 -7.14 19.95
CA SER A 104 -8.71 -7.16 20.87
C SER A 104 -8.67 -5.86 21.65
N GLU A 105 -8.77 -5.90 22.99
CA GLU A 105 -8.73 -4.71 23.85
C GLU A 105 -7.57 -3.76 23.48
N GLU A 106 -6.38 -4.30 23.16
CA GLU A 106 -5.19 -3.53 22.78
C GLU A 106 -5.39 -2.62 21.54
N TYR A 107 -6.21 -3.03 20.58
CA TYR A 107 -6.34 -2.39 19.26
C TYR A 107 -7.76 -1.85 18.99
N SER A 108 -8.78 -2.47 19.59
CA SER A 108 -10.19 -2.11 19.50
C SER A 108 -10.50 -0.82 20.26
N ASP A 109 -9.89 -0.61 21.44
CA ASP A 109 -10.04 0.63 22.22
C ASP A 109 -9.47 1.87 21.52
N ARG A 110 -8.65 1.68 20.48
CA ARG A 110 -8.13 2.75 19.61
C ARG A 110 -8.98 2.94 18.34
N GLY A 111 -10.21 2.44 18.35
CA GLY A 111 -11.17 2.59 17.26
C GLY A 111 -11.11 1.50 16.19
N GLY A 112 -10.59 0.31 16.52
CA GLY A 112 -10.54 -0.84 15.60
C GLY A 112 -9.27 -0.90 14.73
N TRP A 113 -8.14 -0.39 15.22
CA TRP A 113 -6.90 -0.28 14.45
C TRP A 113 -6.22 -1.64 14.23
N CYS A 114 -6.58 -2.31 13.13
CA CYS A 114 -5.87 -3.50 12.69
C CYS A 114 -4.40 -3.18 12.37
N GLU A 115 -3.48 -3.87 13.06
CA GLU A 115 -2.03 -3.72 12.87
C GLU A 115 -1.60 -3.95 11.42
N THR A 116 -2.24 -4.89 10.71
CA THR A 116 -2.00 -5.15 9.28
C THR A 116 -2.23 -3.91 8.43
N LEU A 117 -3.30 -3.15 8.68
CA LEU A 117 -3.59 -1.93 7.92
C LEU A 117 -2.58 -0.82 8.21
N ARG A 118 -2.11 -0.72 9.46
CA ARG A 118 -1.07 0.24 9.87
C ARG A 118 0.26 -0.08 9.20
N LEU A 119 0.63 -1.37 9.16
CA LEU A 119 1.82 -1.84 8.43
C LEU A 119 1.71 -1.60 6.92
N LEU A 120 0.51 -1.72 6.34
CA LEU A 120 0.29 -1.37 4.93
C LEU A 120 0.42 0.14 4.66
N ALA A 121 0.17 0.98 5.65
CA ALA A 121 0.30 2.43 5.54
C ALA A 121 1.74 2.93 5.74
N LEU A 122 2.61 2.16 6.40
CA LEU A 122 4.01 2.53 6.68
C LEU A 122 4.83 2.99 5.46
N PRO A 123 4.73 2.37 4.26
CA PRO A 123 5.45 2.84 3.08
C PRO A 123 5.08 4.26 2.63
N TYR A 124 3.98 4.80 3.16
CA TYR A 124 3.46 6.12 2.83
C TYR A 124 3.67 7.13 3.96
N ALA A 125 4.48 6.83 4.97
CA ALA A 125 4.68 7.68 6.15
C ALA A 125 5.28 9.07 5.83
N ASP A 126 5.91 9.22 4.67
CA ASP A 126 6.45 10.47 4.15
C ASP A 126 5.45 11.27 3.28
N ARG A 127 4.28 10.71 2.99
CA ARG A 127 3.27 11.37 2.16
C ARG A 127 2.45 12.38 2.95
N PRO A 128 2.13 13.56 2.35
CA PRO A 128 1.21 14.51 2.95
C PRO A 128 -0.12 13.86 3.32
N GLY A 129 -0.61 14.16 4.53
CA GLY A 129 -1.86 13.61 5.05
C GLY A 129 -1.71 12.30 5.83
N TYR A 130 -0.53 11.68 5.83
CA TYR A 130 -0.21 10.62 6.79
C TYR A 130 -0.27 11.17 8.23
N ARG A 131 -0.93 10.45 9.14
CA ARG A 131 -1.00 10.82 10.56
C ARG A 131 -0.09 9.91 11.38
N GLU A 132 0.72 10.49 12.26
CA GLU A 132 1.65 9.71 13.12
C GLU A 132 0.91 8.72 14.03
N GLU A 133 -0.34 8.99 14.39
CA GLU A 133 -1.20 8.06 15.13
C GLU A 133 -1.44 6.73 14.39
N TRP A 134 -1.29 6.69 13.06
CA TRP A 134 -1.41 5.46 12.27
C TRP A 134 -0.16 4.60 12.31
N ARG A 135 1.01 5.15 12.67
CA ARG A 135 2.26 4.39 12.76
C ARG A 135 2.14 3.36 13.89
N PRO A 136 2.41 2.06 13.66
CA PRO A 136 2.44 1.00 14.67
C PRO A 136 3.01 1.41 16.03
#